data_AF-A0A7L3HC56-F1
#
_entry.id   AF-A0A7L3HC56-F1
#
_cell.length_a   1.000
_cell.length_b   1.000
_cell.length_c   1.000
_cell.angle_alpha   90.00
_cell.angle_beta   90.00
_cell.angle_gamma   90.00
#
_symmetry.space_group_name_H-M   'P 1'
#
loop_
_entity.id
_entity.type
_entity.pdbx_description
1 polymer ?
#
loop_
_entity_poly.entity_id
_entity_poly.type
_entity_poly.pdbx_seq_one_letter_code
_entity_poly.pdbx_strand_id
1 'polypeptide(L)'
;ISPQFCFLYPEMVDKLILLESLGFLLDPEDPEAWVKSKRRVIDRLLSLEAKQQTPKARSPEAALQRLLEANSHLTAEGGAILLQRGATETPAGLVYNRDMRARTQSREFFTVEQCVKLLQKIQDRVLIIISQDGLLVPHNLPRRNHFVKALQEAFESTIKEHIQLAEVPGSHFVHLNEPEVVSGIISNFLTAQNTRARL
;
A
#
# COMPACT_ATOMS: atom_id res chain seq x y z
N ILE A 1 1.28 0.40 -7.68
CA ILE A 1 0.75 0.83 -9.00
C ILE A 1 0.60 2.34 -9.05
N SER A 2 -0.24 2.96 -8.20
CA SER A 2 -0.49 4.42 -8.25
C SER A 2 0.78 5.31 -8.24
N PRO A 3 1.71 5.18 -7.27
CA PRO A 3 2.90 6.05 -7.22
C PRO A 3 3.87 5.83 -8.38
N GLN A 4 4.00 4.58 -8.84
CA GLN A 4 4.84 4.24 -9.99
C GLN A 4 4.33 4.85 -11.29
N PHE A 5 3.01 4.89 -11.46
CA PHE A 5 2.40 5.56 -12.60
C PHE A 5 2.71 7.06 -12.60
N CYS A 6 2.61 7.73 -11.44
CA CYS A 6 2.81 9.17 -11.34
C CYS A 6 4.19 9.66 -11.78
N PHE A 7 5.26 8.92 -11.51
CA PHE A 7 6.59 9.36 -11.95
C PHE A 7 6.99 8.85 -13.35
N LEU A 8 6.23 7.88 -13.90
CA LEU A 8 6.42 7.39 -15.27
C LEU A 8 5.65 8.25 -16.28
N TYR A 9 4.46 8.72 -15.91
CA TYR A 9 3.55 9.53 -16.72
C TYR A 9 3.05 10.75 -15.92
N PRO A 10 3.96 11.65 -15.46
CA PRO A 10 3.58 12.79 -14.62
C PRO A 10 2.57 13.72 -15.31
N GLU A 11 2.59 13.80 -16.63
CA GLU A 11 1.64 14.56 -17.45
C GLU A 11 0.20 14.02 -17.41
N MET A 12 0.01 12.77 -16.97
CA MET A 12 -1.31 12.12 -16.89
C MET A 12 -1.93 12.19 -15.50
N VAL A 13 -1.27 12.84 -14.54
CA VAL A 13 -1.70 12.84 -13.13
C VAL A 13 -1.82 14.27 -12.60
N ASP A 14 -3.07 14.72 -12.40
CA ASP A 14 -3.35 16.03 -11.81
C ASP A 14 -3.13 16.09 -10.30
N LYS A 15 -3.39 14.97 -9.60
CA LYS A 15 -3.35 14.88 -8.13
C LYS A 15 -3.04 13.45 -7.71
N LEU A 16 -2.14 13.28 -6.74
CA LEU A 16 -1.83 11.97 -6.15
C LEU A 16 -2.31 11.94 -4.70
N ILE A 17 -3.09 10.93 -4.32
CA ILE A 17 -3.49 10.67 -2.93
C ILE A 17 -2.94 9.31 -2.52
N LEU A 18 -2.15 9.30 -1.45
CA LEU A 18 -1.59 8.10 -0.84
C LEU A 18 -2.22 7.92 0.55
N LEU A 19 -2.95 6.81 0.73
CA LEU A 19 -3.54 6.41 2.01
C LEU A 19 -2.69 5.30 2.60
N GLU A 20 -2.07 5.53 3.77
CA GLU A 20 -1.24 4.52 4.44
C GLU A 20 -0.19 3.89 3.51
N SER A 21 0.39 4.72 2.63
CA SER A 21 1.39 4.31 1.66
C SER A 21 2.40 5.43 1.41
N LEU A 22 3.69 5.06 1.29
CA LEU A 22 4.75 5.96 0.80
C LEU A 22 5.03 5.76 -0.69
N GLY A 23 4.34 4.80 -1.31
CA GLY A 23 4.41 4.53 -2.73
C GLY A 23 5.68 3.85 -3.26
N PHE A 24 6.70 3.70 -2.42
CA PHE A 24 7.91 2.97 -2.75
C PHE A 24 8.12 1.80 -1.79
N LEU A 25 8.81 0.78 -2.30
CA LEU A 25 9.42 -0.26 -1.48
C LEU A 25 10.92 -0.06 -1.62
N LEU A 26 11.62 0.09 -0.50
CA LEU A 26 13.04 0.41 -0.51
C LEU A 26 13.89 -0.86 -0.48
N ASP A 27 15.02 -0.81 -1.16
CA ASP A 27 15.97 -1.92 -1.26
C ASP A 27 16.49 -2.32 0.13
N PRO A 28 16.53 -3.61 0.49
CA PRO A 28 17.34 -4.04 1.61
C PRO A 28 18.78 -3.51 1.47
N GLU A 29 19.26 -2.82 2.50
CA GLU A 29 20.64 -2.31 2.56
C GLU A 29 21.71 -3.40 2.44
N ASP A 30 21.33 -4.64 2.78
CA ASP A 30 22.18 -5.82 2.69
C ASP A 30 21.91 -6.56 1.36
N PRO A 31 22.87 -6.56 0.41
CA PRO A 31 22.75 -7.27 -0.85
C PRO A 31 22.51 -8.77 -0.67
N GLU A 32 23.02 -9.40 0.38
CA GLU A 32 22.79 -10.82 0.64
C GLU A 32 21.34 -11.07 1.09
N ALA A 33 20.79 -10.18 1.91
CA ALA A 33 19.37 -10.22 2.25
C ALA A 33 18.48 -10.03 1.01
N TRP A 34 18.90 -9.17 0.07
CA TRP A 34 18.24 -9.01 -1.22
C TRP A 34 18.25 -10.30 -2.04
N VAL A 35 19.44 -10.88 -2.28
CA VAL A 35 19.60 -12.12 -3.06
C VAL A 35 18.77 -13.24 -2.45
N LYS A 36 18.82 -13.39 -1.12
CA LYS A 36 18.03 -14.39 -0.39
C LYS A 36 16.53 -14.16 -0.54
N SER A 37 16.08 -12.91 -0.50
CA SER A 37 14.68 -12.55 -0.72
C SER A 37 14.21 -12.91 -2.13
N LYS A 38 14.99 -12.55 -3.16
CA LYS A 38 14.68 -12.85 -4.56
C LYS A 38 14.69 -14.35 -4.84
N ARG A 39 15.67 -15.10 -4.33
CA ARG A 39 15.70 -16.57 -4.43
C ARG A 39 14.43 -17.20 -3.82
N ARG A 40 14.04 -16.75 -2.62
CA ARG A 40 12.83 -17.24 -1.94
C ARG A 40 11.56 -17.01 -2.76
N VAL A 41 11.46 -15.88 -3.47
CA VAL A 41 10.33 -15.60 -4.37
C VAL A 41 10.29 -16.63 -5.49
N ILE A 42 11.43 -16.90 -6.15
CA ILE A 42 11.53 -17.88 -7.24
C ILE A 42 11.18 -19.29 -6.74
N ASP A 43 11.81 -19.75 -5.65
CA ASP A 43 11.57 -21.07 -5.07
C ASP A 43 10.08 -21.25 -4.69
N ARG A 44 9.44 -20.18 -4.19
CA ARG A 44 8.02 -20.22 -3.84
C ARG A 44 7.13 -20.27 -5.07
N LEU A 45 7.46 -19.58 -6.15
CA LEU A 45 6.73 -19.70 -7.42
C LEU A 45 6.83 -21.12 -7.97
N LEU A 46 8.03 -21.68 -8.04
CA LEU A 46 8.26 -23.06 -8.50
C LEU A 46 7.50 -24.08 -7.62
N SER A 47 7.52 -23.90 -6.29
CA SER A 47 6.77 -24.75 -5.37
C SER A 47 5.25 -24.62 -5.54
N LEU A 48 4.75 -23.43 -5.89
CA LEU A 48 3.34 -23.22 -6.17
C LEU A 48 2.93 -23.87 -7.49
N GLU A 49 3.76 -23.80 -8.53
CA GLU A 49 3.48 -24.44 -9.83
C GLU A 49 3.49 -25.96 -9.74
N ALA A 50 4.45 -26.53 -9.00
CA ALA A 50 4.51 -27.97 -8.75
C ALA A 50 3.30 -28.48 -7.94
N LYS A 51 2.71 -27.63 -7.12
CA LYS A 51 1.52 -27.96 -6.32
C LYS A 51 0.28 -27.49 -7.06
N GLN A 52 -0.46 -28.40 -7.70
CA GLN A 52 -1.81 -28.13 -8.21
C GLN A 52 -2.80 -27.89 -7.06
N GLN A 53 -2.69 -26.74 -6.37
CA GLN A 53 -3.57 -26.40 -5.26
C GLN A 53 -4.93 -25.98 -5.80
N THR A 54 -5.94 -26.79 -5.52
CA THR A 54 -7.32 -26.39 -5.72
C THR A 54 -7.74 -25.35 -4.67
N PRO A 55 -8.54 -24.35 -5.04
CA PRO A 55 -9.10 -23.40 -4.10
C PRO A 55 -9.90 -24.14 -3.01
N LYS A 56 -9.60 -23.83 -1.74
CA LYS A 56 -10.30 -24.44 -0.59
C LYS A 56 -11.53 -23.63 -0.23
N ALA A 57 -12.70 -24.27 -0.28
CA ALA A 57 -13.94 -23.72 0.29
C ALA A 57 -13.89 -23.70 1.82
N ARG A 58 -14.54 -22.72 2.44
CA ARG A 58 -14.63 -22.50 3.90
C ARG A 58 -16.03 -22.03 4.27
N SER A 59 -16.44 -22.20 5.53
CA SER A 59 -17.60 -21.47 6.02
C SER A 59 -17.33 -19.95 6.00
N PRO A 60 -18.36 -19.10 5.94
CA PRO A 60 -18.21 -17.65 6.03
C PRO A 60 -17.38 -17.20 7.24
N GLU A 61 -17.62 -17.79 8.40
CA GLU A 61 -16.94 -17.48 9.67
C GLU A 61 -15.46 -17.87 9.60
N ALA A 62 -15.16 -19.07 9.08
CA ALA A 62 -13.79 -19.53 8.91
C ALA A 62 -13.01 -18.71 7.86
N ALA A 63 -13.71 -18.22 6.81
CA ALA A 63 -13.12 -17.31 5.83
C ALA A 63 -12.83 -15.93 6.42
N LEU A 64 -13.73 -15.41 7.26
CA LEU A 64 -13.53 -14.14 7.96
C LEU A 64 -12.42 -14.23 8.99
N GLN A 65 -12.46 -15.24 9.87
CA GLN A 65 -11.43 -15.45 10.89
C GLN A 65 -10.04 -15.52 10.26
N ARG A 66 -9.88 -16.31 9.20
CA ARG A 66 -8.61 -16.41 8.47
C ARG A 66 -8.15 -15.07 7.87
N LEU A 67 -9.08 -14.24 7.41
CA LEU A 67 -8.76 -12.92 6.87
C LEU A 67 -8.27 -11.99 7.98
N LEU A 68 -8.91 -12.00 9.14
CA LEU A 68 -8.55 -11.19 10.31
C LEU A 68 -7.22 -11.63 10.92
N GLU A 69 -6.96 -12.93 11.05
CA GLU A 69 -5.68 -13.48 11.51
C GLU A 69 -4.49 -13.03 10.64
N ALA A 70 -4.73 -12.83 9.34
CA ALA A 70 -3.70 -12.37 8.41
C ALA A 70 -3.55 -10.83 8.37
N ASN A 71 -4.50 -10.08 8.95
CA ASN A 71 -4.57 -8.63 8.86
C ASN A 71 -5.02 -8.04 10.22
N SER A 72 -4.08 -7.84 11.14
CA SER A 72 -4.36 -7.46 12.54
C SER A 72 -5.13 -6.15 12.72
N HIS A 73 -5.01 -5.21 11.78
CA HIS A 73 -5.67 -3.90 11.84
C HIS A 73 -7.07 -3.90 11.22
N LEU A 74 -7.50 -5.01 10.62
CA LEU A 74 -8.78 -5.12 9.94
C LEU A 74 -9.88 -5.41 10.96
N THR A 75 -10.98 -4.69 10.90
CA THR A 75 -12.17 -4.98 11.72
C THR A 75 -12.96 -6.16 11.14
N ALA A 76 -13.78 -6.81 11.97
CA ALA A 76 -14.68 -7.86 11.49
C ALA A 76 -15.63 -7.36 10.39
N GLU A 77 -16.13 -6.14 10.53
CA GLU A 77 -16.96 -5.47 9.54
C GLU A 77 -16.21 -5.22 8.23
N GLY A 78 -15.03 -4.59 8.29
CA GLY A 78 -14.18 -4.38 7.11
C GLY A 78 -13.80 -5.68 6.42
N GLY A 79 -13.51 -6.73 7.20
CA GLY A 79 -13.26 -8.08 6.69
C GLY A 79 -14.47 -8.68 5.96
N ALA A 80 -15.67 -8.52 6.51
CA ALA A 80 -16.90 -8.98 5.88
C ALA A 80 -17.16 -8.25 4.55
N ILE A 81 -16.96 -6.93 4.50
CA ILE A 81 -17.06 -6.13 3.25
C ILE A 81 -16.07 -6.64 2.20
N LEU A 82 -14.82 -6.88 2.58
CA LEU A 82 -13.81 -7.40 1.66
C LEU A 82 -14.17 -8.79 1.12
N LEU A 83 -14.83 -9.64 1.91
CA LEU A 83 -15.25 -10.98 1.47
C LEU A 83 -16.36 -10.94 0.42
N GLN A 84 -17.25 -9.95 0.46
CA GLN A 84 -18.35 -9.82 -0.52
C GLN A 84 -17.84 -9.78 -1.96
N ARG A 85 -16.67 -9.19 -2.20
CA ARG A 85 -16.00 -9.17 -3.51
C ARG A 85 -14.84 -10.17 -3.60
N GLY A 86 -14.15 -10.40 -2.48
CA GLY A 86 -12.93 -11.19 -2.39
C GLY A 86 -13.14 -12.70 -2.33
N ALA A 87 -14.38 -13.16 -2.26
CA ALA A 87 -14.75 -14.57 -2.29
C ALA A 87 -16.01 -14.81 -3.13
N THR A 88 -16.14 -16.02 -3.65
CA THR A 88 -17.34 -16.51 -4.34
C THR A 88 -18.03 -17.53 -3.44
N GLU A 89 -19.34 -17.38 -3.29
CA GLU A 89 -20.17 -18.36 -2.62
C GLU A 89 -20.41 -19.57 -3.52
N THR A 90 -20.20 -20.76 -2.97
CA THR A 90 -20.40 -22.05 -3.66
C THR A 90 -21.20 -22.98 -2.74
N PRO A 91 -21.79 -24.07 -3.26
CA PRO A 91 -22.45 -25.07 -2.42
C PRO A 91 -21.54 -25.67 -1.32
N ALA A 92 -20.21 -25.63 -1.49
CA ALA A 92 -19.24 -26.10 -0.52
C ALA A 92 -18.78 -25.01 0.48
N GLY A 93 -19.29 -23.78 0.36
CA GLY A 93 -18.91 -22.60 1.16
C GLY A 93 -18.22 -21.51 0.33
N LEU A 94 -17.57 -20.56 1.01
CA LEU A 94 -16.83 -19.46 0.40
C LEU A 94 -15.45 -19.91 -0.13
N VAL A 95 -15.18 -19.54 -1.38
CA VAL A 95 -13.88 -19.73 -2.04
C VAL A 95 -13.27 -18.37 -2.35
N TYR A 96 -12.05 -18.09 -1.88
CA TYR A 96 -11.39 -16.80 -2.17
C TYR A 96 -11.09 -16.62 -3.67
N ASN A 97 -11.41 -15.45 -4.20
CA ASN A 97 -11.17 -15.03 -5.59
C ASN A 97 -9.74 -14.51 -5.75
N ARG A 98 -8.73 -15.31 -5.41
CA ARG A 98 -7.32 -14.88 -5.43
C ARG A 98 -6.45 -15.86 -6.19
N ASP A 99 -5.65 -15.33 -7.10
CA ASP A 99 -4.55 -16.07 -7.67
C ASP A 99 -3.44 -16.23 -6.64
N MET A 100 -3.02 -17.46 -6.38
CA MET A 100 -1.97 -17.76 -5.40
C MET A 100 -0.61 -17.19 -5.82
N ARG A 101 -0.38 -16.95 -7.11
CA ARG A 101 0.82 -16.29 -7.64
C ARG A 101 0.92 -14.84 -7.16
N ALA A 102 -0.21 -14.17 -6.95
CA ALA A 102 -0.24 -12.81 -6.39
C ALA A 102 0.35 -12.73 -4.97
N ARG A 103 0.44 -13.85 -4.23
CA ARG A 103 1.12 -13.92 -2.93
C ARG A 103 2.65 -14.01 -3.02
N THR A 104 3.18 -14.15 -4.23
CA THR A 104 4.60 -14.42 -4.48
C THR A 104 5.16 -13.40 -5.48
N GLN A 105 4.76 -12.15 -5.34
CA GLN A 105 5.26 -11.08 -6.20
C GLN A 105 6.69 -10.71 -5.81
N SER A 106 7.58 -10.69 -6.82
CA SER A 106 8.83 -9.96 -6.73
C SER A 106 8.48 -8.48 -6.69
N ARG A 107 8.78 -7.85 -5.55
CA ARG A 107 8.65 -6.40 -5.40
C ARG A 107 9.89 -5.73 -5.98
N GLU A 108 9.67 -4.70 -6.77
CA GLU A 108 10.75 -3.80 -7.19
C GLU A 108 11.15 -2.92 -6.01
N PHE A 109 12.45 -2.73 -5.89
CA PHE A 109 13.07 -2.00 -4.81
C PHE A 109 13.81 -0.80 -5.38
N PHE A 110 13.77 0.30 -4.64
CA PHE A 110 14.48 1.53 -5.00
C PHE A 110 15.40 1.95 -3.85
N THR A 111 16.53 2.57 -4.18
CA THR A 111 17.31 3.30 -3.18
C THR A 111 16.58 4.59 -2.79
N VAL A 112 16.96 5.19 -1.66
CA VAL A 112 16.38 6.47 -1.24
C VAL A 112 16.62 7.54 -2.31
N GLU A 113 17.82 7.62 -2.87
CA GLU A 113 18.18 8.58 -3.92
C GLU A 113 17.32 8.40 -5.18
N GLN A 114 17.01 7.15 -5.55
CA GLN A 114 16.11 6.85 -6.66
C GLN A 114 14.70 7.33 -6.35
N CYS A 115 14.18 7.07 -5.14
CA CYS A 115 12.88 7.58 -4.71
C CYS A 115 12.80 9.10 -4.78
N VAL A 116 13.81 9.82 -4.25
CA VAL A 116 13.84 11.29 -4.30
C VAL A 116 13.81 11.80 -5.73
N LYS A 117 14.63 11.24 -6.62
CA LYS A 117 14.66 11.64 -8.05
C LYS A 117 13.34 11.35 -8.76
N LEU A 118 12.67 10.25 -8.43
CA LEU A 118 11.37 9.92 -9.01
C LEU A 118 10.28 10.84 -8.49
N LEU A 119 10.33 11.21 -7.21
CA LEU A 119 9.40 12.16 -6.59
C LEU A 119 9.52 13.57 -7.16
N GLN A 120 10.73 14.03 -7.49
CA GLN A 120 10.95 15.32 -8.18
C GLN A 120 10.24 15.43 -9.53
N LYS A 121 9.85 14.30 -10.14
CA LYS A 121 9.10 14.32 -11.40
C LYS A 121 7.61 14.60 -11.20
N ILE A 122 7.10 14.46 -9.98
CA ILE A 122 5.70 14.75 -9.69
C ILE A 122 5.54 16.27 -9.74
N GLN A 123 4.79 16.74 -10.73
CA GLN A 123 4.66 18.18 -11.03
C GLN A 123 3.53 18.85 -10.24
N ASP A 124 2.61 18.05 -9.70
CA ASP A 124 1.36 18.52 -9.12
C ASP A 124 1.22 18.12 -7.64
N ARG A 125 0.06 18.42 -7.04
CA ARG A 125 -0.18 18.24 -5.61
C ARG A 125 -0.24 16.77 -5.22
N VAL A 126 0.46 16.43 -4.14
CA VAL A 126 0.43 15.11 -3.49
C VAL A 126 -0.19 15.25 -2.10
N LEU A 127 -1.16 14.41 -1.78
CA LEU A 127 -1.68 14.24 -0.42
C LEU A 127 -1.21 12.88 0.11
N ILE A 128 -0.56 12.89 1.27
CA ILE A 128 -0.20 11.67 2.00
C ILE A 128 -0.99 11.69 3.30
N ILE A 129 -1.78 10.64 3.53
CA ILE A 129 -2.50 10.44 4.79
C ILE A 129 -1.88 9.25 5.51
N ILE A 130 -1.38 9.48 6.72
CA ILE A 130 -0.84 8.47 7.63
C ILE A 130 -1.72 8.38 8.87
N SER A 131 -1.89 7.17 9.38
CA SER A 131 -2.68 6.85 10.56
C SER A 131 -1.77 6.62 11.77
N GLN A 132 -2.17 7.05 12.96
CA GLN A 132 -1.36 7.00 14.19
C GLN A 132 -1.03 5.59 14.67
N ASP A 133 -1.89 4.61 14.38
CA ASP A 133 -1.66 3.19 14.64
C ASP A 133 -1.39 2.43 13.31
N GLY A 134 -0.90 3.15 12.30
CA GLY A 134 -0.61 2.65 10.97
C GLY A 134 0.65 1.81 10.86
N LEU A 135 0.89 1.29 9.65
CA LEU A 135 2.12 0.55 9.35
C LEU A 135 3.31 1.47 9.09
N LEU A 136 3.07 2.76 8.91
CA LEU A 136 4.08 3.76 8.53
C LEU A 136 4.57 4.61 9.71
N VAL A 137 4.13 4.29 10.94
CA VAL A 137 4.38 5.14 12.11
C VAL A 137 5.73 4.79 12.75
N PRO A 138 6.58 5.79 13.07
CA PRO A 138 7.96 5.55 13.50
C PRO A 138 8.16 4.59 14.68
N HIS A 139 7.19 4.49 15.60
CA HIS A 139 7.28 3.60 16.77
C HIS A 139 6.81 2.16 16.51
N ASN A 140 6.02 1.92 15.45
CA ASN A 140 5.64 0.58 14.97
C ASN A 140 6.63 0.02 13.94
N LEU A 141 7.51 0.88 13.45
CA LEU A 141 8.59 0.51 12.55
C LEU A 141 9.77 -0.01 13.39
N PRO A 142 10.34 -1.20 13.10
CA PRO A 142 11.54 -1.65 13.79
C PRO A 142 12.63 -0.57 13.70
N ARG A 143 13.53 -0.50 14.70
CA ARG A 143 14.67 0.44 14.85
C ARG A 143 15.53 0.72 13.59
N ARG A 144 15.27 0.03 12.49
CA ARG A 144 15.75 0.17 11.11
C ARG A 144 15.17 1.37 10.33
N ASN A 145 14.82 2.51 10.92
CA ASN A 145 14.14 3.56 10.14
C ASN A 145 14.74 4.97 10.14
N HIS A 146 16.05 5.04 9.94
CA HIS A 146 16.61 6.19 9.24
C HIS A 146 15.94 6.41 7.87
N PHE A 147 15.31 5.39 7.24
CA PHE A 147 14.74 5.49 5.87
C PHE A 147 13.39 6.16 5.77
N VAL A 148 12.39 5.78 6.57
CA VAL A 148 11.10 6.48 6.59
C VAL A 148 11.32 7.93 6.98
N LYS A 149 12.23 8.16 7.94
CA LYS A 149 12.68 9.50 8.29
C LYS A 149 13.36 10.21 7.11
N ALA A 150 14.33 9.59 6.43
CA ALA A 150 15.03 10.20 5.30
C ALA A 150 14.13 10.44 4.09
N LEU A 151 13.19 9.54 3.82
CA LEU A 151 12.21 9.70 2.76
C LEU A 151 11.22 10.81 3.12
N GLN A 152 10.75 10.87 4.37
CA GLN A 152 9.93 11.97 4.88
C GLN A 152 10.68 13.30 4.82
N GLU A 153 11.93 13.36 5.26
CA GLU A 153 12.79 14.54 5.16
C GLU A 153 13.01 14.93 3.69
N ALA A 154 13.15 13.96 2.79
CA ALA A 154 13.27 14.24 1.36
C ALA A 154 11.96 14.75 0.77
N PHE A 155 10.82 14.20 1.17
CA PHE A 155 9.49 14.71 0.83
C PHE A 155 9.33 16.17 1.29
N GLU A 156 9.65 16.44 2.55
CA GLU A 156 9.56 17.78 3.17
C GLU A 156 10.55 18.79 2.58
N SER A 157 11.74 18.38 2.17
CA SER A 157 12.78 19.28 1.63
C SER A 157 12.68 19.50 0.13
N THR A 158 12.19 18.52 -0.64
CA THR A 158 12.28 18.54 -2.11
C THR A 158 11.02 19.08 -2.79
N ILE A 159 9.85 18.86 -2.19
CA ILE A 159 8.55 19.19 -2.81
C ILE A 159 7.57 19.77 -1.78
N LYS A 160 8.10 20.54 -0.82
CA LYS A 160 7.35 21.15 0.28
C LYS A 160 6.10 21.92 -0.14
N GLU A 161 6.16 22.58 -1.29
CA GLU A 161 5.03 23.36 -1.82
C GLU A 161 3.94 22.50 -2.49
N HIS A 162 4.27 21.25 -2.82
CA HIS A 162 3.41 20.33 -3.55
C HIS A 162 2.88 19.17 -2.69
N ILE A 163 3.47 18.90 -1.52
CA ILE A 163 2.98 17.86 -0.60
C ILE A 163 2.14 18.45 0.52
N GLN A 164 0.98 17.84 0.73
CA GLN A 164 0.21 17.91 1.97
C GLN A 164 0.35 16.58 2.72
N LEU A 165 0.88 16.62 3.94
CA LEU A 165 0.88 15.49 4.87
C LEU A 165 -0.24 15.68 5.89
N ALA A 166 -1.06 14.65 6.09
CA ALA A 166 -2.08 14.63 7.12
C ALA A 166 -1.90 13.38 7.99
N GLU A 167 -1.71 13.59 9.27
CA GLU A 167 -1.74 12.52 10.27
C GLU A 167 -3.13 12.45 10.88
N VAL A 168 -3.70 11.24 10.96
CA VAL A 168 -5.06 10.98 11.42
C VAL A 168 -5.10 9.87 12.47
N PRO A 169 -6.10 9.86 13.38
CA PRO A 169 -6.30 8.70 14.26
C PRO A 169 -6.69 7.45 13.45
N GLY A 170 -6.50 6.28 14.05
CA GLY A 170 -6.89 5.00 13.48
C GLY A 170 -5.72 4.15 13.01
N SER A 171 -6.04 3.03 12.35
CA SER A 171 -5.08 2.00 11.95
C SER A 171 -4.76 2.01 10.45
N HIS A 172 -3.92 1.06 10.01
CA HIS A 172 -3.58 0.87 8.59
C HIS A 172 -4.80 0.83 7.63
N PHE A 173 -5.93 0.31 8.11
CA PHE A 173 -7.17 0.25 7.35
C PHE A 173 -8.14 1.39 7.70
N VAL A 174 -7.67 2.54 8.18
CA VAL A 174 -8.52 3.71 8.54
C VAL A 174 -9.50 4.07 7.43
N HIS A 175 -9.06 4.00 6.18
CA HIS A 175 -9.88 4.28 4.99
C HIS A 175 -11.02 3.27 4.74
N LEU A 176 -11.00 2.12 5.43
CA LEU A 176 -12.05 1.09 5.39
C LEU A 176 -12.81 0.99 6.72
N ASN A 177 -12.10 1.10 7.86
CA ASN A 177 -12.68 0.97 9.20
C ASN A 177 -13.41 2.26 9.64
N GLU A 178 -12.84 3.42 9.32
CA GLU A 178 -13.29 4.75 9.78
C GLU A 178 -13.16 5.76 8.60
N PRO A 179 -13.81 5.50 7.45
CA PRO A 179 -13.62 6.29 6.23
C PRO A 179 -13.92 7.79 6.41
N GLU A 180 -14.81 8.15 7.34
CA GLU A 180 -15.15 9.51 7.70
C GLU A 180 -13.92 10.34 8.11
N VAL A 181 -12.94 9.72 8.79
CA VAL A 181 -11.71 10.37 9.26
C VAL A 181 -10.88 10.91 8.10
N VAL A 182 -10.87 10.21 6.97
CA VAL A 182 -10.06 10.59 5.79
C VAL A 182 -10.87 11.29 4.70
N SER A 183 -12.18 11.05 4.63
CA SER A 183 -13.05 11.51 3.54
C SER A 183 -13.06 13.02 3.36
N GLY A 184 -13.12 13.80 4.45
CA GLY A 184 -13.12 15.26 4.41
C GLY A 184 -11.79 15.82 3.90
N ILE A 185 -10.67 15.23 4.33
CA ILE A 185 -9.32 15.62 3.91
C ILE A 185 -9.16 15.38 2.40
N ILE A 186 -9.57 14.21 1.92
CA ILE A 186 -9.57 13.85 0.50
C ILE A 186 -10.44 14.82 -0.30
N SER A 187 -11.66 15.09 0.17
CA SER A 187 -12.62 15.98 -0.53
C SER A 187 -12.09 17.40 -0.65
N ASN A 188 -11.52 17.94 0.43
CA ASN A 188 -10.91 19.27 0.45
C ASN A 188 -9.71 19.34 -0.51
N PHE A 189 -8.87 18.30 -0.52
CA PHE A 189 -7.73 18.24 -1.42
C PHE A 189 -8.14 18.16 -2.90
N LEU A 190 -9.18 17.38 -3.21
CA LEU A 190 -9.70 17.25 -4.57
C LEU A 190 -10.37 18.54 -5.06
N THR A 191 -11.06 19.28 -4.19
CA THR A 191 -11.78 20.52 -4.53
C THR A 191 -10.92 21.77 -4.50
N ALA A 192 -9.77 21.75 -3.82
CA ALA A 192 -8.81 22.84 -3.87
C ALA A 192 -8.40 23.14 -5.33
N GLN A 193 -8.54 24.40 -5.76
CA GLN A 193 -8.26 24.81 -7.15
C GLN A 193 -6.83 24.45 -7.55
N ASN A 194 -6.69 23.89 -8.76
CA ASN A 194 -5.40 23.68 -9.41
C ASN A 194 -4.97 24.96 -10.11
N THR A 195 -3.70 25.35 -9.93
CA THR A 195 -3.08 26.52 -10.58
C THR A 195 -2.71 26.27 -12.05
N ARG A 196 -2.87 25.04 -12.56
CA ARG A 196 -2.55 24.70 -13.95
C ARG A 196 -3.72 25.05 -14.87
N ALA A 197 -3.47 25.96 -15.82
CA ALA A 197 -4.32 26.12 -16.98
C ALA A 197 -4.29 24.80 -17.78
N ARG A 198 -5.46 24.24 -18.07
CA ARG A 198 -5.60 23.09 -18.97
C ARG A 198 -5.18 23.55 -20.37
N LEU A 199 -4.14 22.94 -20.93
CA LEU A 199 -3.75 23.10 -22.34
C LEU A 199 -4.69 22.28 -23.23
#